data_AF-A0A535ZXR9-F1
#
_entry.id   AF-A0A535ZXR9-F1
#
_cell.length_a   1.000
_cell.length_b   1.000
_cell.length_c   1.000
_cell.angle_alpha   90.00
_cell.angle_beta   90.00
_cell.angle_gamma   90.00
#
_symmetry.space_group_name_H-M   'P 1'
#
loop_
_entity.id
_entity.type
_entity.pdbx_description
1 polymer ?
#
loop_
_entity_poly.entity_id
_entity_poly.type
_entity_poly.pdbx_seq_one_letter_code
_entity_poly.pdbx_strand_id
1 'polypeptide(L)'
;MGDVLRRRRPGGSVATLRRHPRAGGRLHRPHRRLDLRQGCLGPRASVLRGARQQLSRAPRERMRRVFLGVDCGTQSTKVVLRDAGTGAVVAVGRAPHELIERDDGTREQDPAWWVDALRAAVRDALRAERFEIGGIGVSGQQHGLVCLDASDRPVRPAKLWNDTTTAVESAALTRTLGGEKRVLELTGNLPLPGYTAPKIAWLAAHEPDAYARTLRMCLPHDYLNLWLTGEFVTESGDASGTAYFDVRGRRYSNVVLAAMDDRRDWTRTLPPVVASLSVVGRL
;
A
#
# COMPACT_ATOMS: atom_id res chain seq x y z
N MET A 1 -0.55 -58.67 -27.96
CA MET A 1 0.45 -59.57 -28.55
C MET A 1 1.76 -58.78 -28.60
N GLY A 2 2.71 -59.14 -27.72
CA GLY A 2 4.02 -58.49 -27.44
C GLY A 2 3.90 -57.21 -26.61
N ASP A 3 4.21 -57.09 -25.31
CA ASP A 3 5.09 -57.77 -24.35
C ASP A 3 6.60 -57.63 -24.61
N VAL A 4 7.31 -56.99 -23.66
CA VAL A 4 8.67 -57.33 -23.15
C VAL A 4 9.20 -56.26 -22.16
N LEU A 5 9.17 -56.65 -20.87
CA LEU A 5 10.14 -56.48 -19.75
C LEU A 5 10.59 -55.07 -19.28
N ARG A 6 10.31 -54.59 -18.05
CA ARG A 6 10.68 -55.00 -16.65
C ARG A 6 12.16 -54.80 -16.22
N ARG A 7 12.37 -53.98 -15.17
CA ARG A 7 13.15 -54.20 -13.89
C ARG A 7 13.24 -52.86 -13.08
N ARG A 8 12.51 -52.64 -11.97
CA ARG A 8 12.80 -52.84 -10.50
C ARG A 8 14.16 -52.27 -10.01
N ARG A 9 14.20 -51.12 -9.26
CA ARG A 9 14.17 -50.85 -7.78
C ARG A 9 15.58 -50.90 -7.08
N PRO A 10 15.79 -50.46 -5.81
CA PRO A 10 15.51 -49.19 -5.10
C PRO A 10 16.68 -48.73 -4.15
N GLY A 11 16.57 -47.58 -3.46
CA GLY A 11 17.39 -47.19 -2.28
C GLY A 11 17.36 -45.67 -2.07
N GLY A 12 16.80 -45.10 -0.99
CA GLY A 12 17.25 -45.19 0.41
C GLY A 12 18.27 -44.07 0.66
N SER A 13 17.93 -42.94 1.30
CA SER A 13 18.04 -42.83 2.75
C SER A 13 17.36 -41.57 3.29
N VAL A 14 16.69 -41.76 4.42
CA VAL A 14 16.06 -40.78 5.30
C VAL A 14 17.13 -40.22 6.24
N ALA A 15 17.21 -38.89 6.37
CA ALA A 15 17.94 -38.24 7.46
C ALA A 15 16.94 -37.47 8.34
N THR A 16 16.59 -38.08 9.46
CA THR A 16 15.78 -37.50 10.53
C THR A 16 16.66 -36.90 11.62
N LEU A 17 16.19 -35.76 12.15
CA LEU A 17 16.31 -35.28 13.52
C LEU A 17 17.67 -34.79 14.03
N ARG A 18 17.70 -33.50 14.40
CA ARG A 18 17.80 -33.11 15.82
C ARG A 18 17.27 -31.69 16.05
N ARG A 19 16.14 -31.60 16.75
CA ARG A 19 15.71 -30.41 17.49
C ARG A 19 16.49 -30.37 18.81
N HIS A 20 17.01 -29.20 19.20
CA HIS A 20 17.32 -28.90 20.59
C HIS A 20 16.48 -27.71 21.08
N PRO A 21 16.03 -27.72 22.35
CA PRO A 21 15.00 -26.82 22.86
C PRO A 21 15.54 -25.54 23.49
N ARG A 22 14.58 -24.64 23.72
CA ARG A 22 14.59 -23.29 24.28
C ARG A 22 15.30 -23.13 25.64
N ALA A 23 15.85 -21.93 25.85
CA ALA A 23 15.83 -21.17 27.10
C ALA A 23 15.77 -19.68 26.70
N GLY A 24 14.90 -18.80 27.19
CA GLY A 24 14.37 -18.68 28.55
C GLY A 24 15.13 -17.53 29.23
N GLY A 25 14.52 -16.34 29.34
CA GLY A 25 15.15 -15.22 30.03
C GLY A 25 14.48 -13.86 29.83
N ARG A 26 13.28 -13.67 30.39
CA ARG A 26 12.74 -12.34 30.70
C ARG A 26 13.44 -11.83 31.96
N LEU A 27 13.98 -10.60 31.93
CA LEU A 27 14.26 -9.83 33.14
C LEU A 27 13.74 -8.40 32.96
N HIS A 28 12.53 -8.18 33.48
CA HIS A 28 12.04 -6.86 33.85
C HIS A 28 12.69 -6.46 35.18
N ARG A 29 13.26 -5.26 35.25
CA ARG A 29 13.45 -4.52 36.51
C ARG A 29 13.11 -3.04 36.28
N PRO A 30 12.07 -2.49 36.90
CA PRO A 30 11.91 -1.06 37.07
C PRO A 30 12.40 -0.61 38.46
N HIS A 31 12.34 0.71 38.66
CA HIS A 31 12.57 1.51 39.89
C HIS A 31 13.92 2.22 39.96
N ARG A 32 13.89 3.55 39.91
CA ARG A 32 13.60 4.40 41.09
C ARG A 32 13.37 5.85 40.67
N ARG A 33 12.20 6.39 41.02
CA ARG A 33 11.99 7.83 41.20
C ARG A 33 12.65 8.22 42.52
N LEU A 34 13.49 9.25 42.50
CA LEU A 34 13.94 9.96 43.69
C LEU A 34 13.09 11.22 43.80
N ASP A 35 12.25 11.22 44.83
CA ASP A 35 11.47 12.35 45.31
C ASP A 35 12.30 12.99 46.43
N LEU A 36 12.72 14.25 46.26
CA LEU A 36 13.36 15.02 47.32
C LEU A 36 12.53 16.29 47.55
N ARG A 37 11.72 16.22 48.60
CA ARG A 37 11.09 17.36 49.23
C ARG A 37 11.97 17.87 50.38
N GLN A 38 11.82 19.17 50.63
CA GLN A 38 12.03 19.93 51.87
C GLN A 38 13.40 20.58 52.14
N GLY A 39 13.29 21.88 52.48
CA GLY A 39 14.33 22.78 52.97
C GLY A 39 13.95 24.22 52.61
N CYS A 40 12.98 24.85 53.30
CA CYS A 40 13.14 25.70 54.50
C CYS A 40 12.89 27.18 54.16
N LEU A 41 11.98 27.80 54.93
CA LEU A 41 11.52 29.18 54.87
C LEU A 41 12.48 30.12 55.62
N GLY A 42 12.64 31.35 55.13
CA GLY A 42 13.22 32.48 55.87
C GLY A 42 13.13 33.80 55.08
N PRO A 43 12.67 34.92 55.67
CA PRO A 43 12.05 36.02 54.93
C PRO A 43 12.96 37.26 54.78
N ARG A 44 12.68 38.12 53.78
CA ARG A 44 12.54 39.59 53.94
C ARG A 44 12.22 40.29 52.60
N ALA A 45 11.44 41.36 52.76
CA ALA A 45 10.80 42.14 51.72
C ALA A 45 11.75 43.06 50.93
N SER A 46 11.41 43.31 49.68
CA SER A 46 11.49 44.67 49.11
C SER A 46 10.55 44.81 47.92
N VAL A 47 9.74 45.86 47.99
CA VAL A 47 8.79 46.30 46.98
C VAL A 47 9.59 46.90 45.83
N LEU A 48 9.56 46.27 44.65
CA LEU A 48 9.85 46.93 43.39
C LEU A 48 8.67 46.70 42.46
N ARG A 49 7.87 47.75 42.27
CA ARG A 49 6.88 47.88 41.19
C ARG A 49 7.64 47.90 39.87
N GLY A 50 7.96 46.73 39.35
CA GLY A 50 8.42 46.55 37.97
C GLY A 50 7.22 46.66 37.04
N ALA A 51 7.31 47.58 36.09
CA ALA A 51 6.36 47.72 35.00
C ALA A 51 6.03 46.35 34.40
N ARG A 52 4.75 45.97 34.39
CA ARG A 52 4.25 44.92 33.52
C ARG A 52 4.45 45.43 32.10
N GLN A 53 5.61 45.17 31.50
CA GLN A 53 5.71 45.11 30.06
C GLN A 53 4.70 44.04 29.64
N GLN A 54 3.57 44.48 29.07
CA GLN A 54 2.82 43.65 28.16
C GLN A 54 3.82 43.23 27.08
N LEU A 55 4.43 42.06 27.25
CA LEU A 55 5.01 41.33 26.15
C LEU A 55 3.85 41.09 25.20
N SER A 56 3.65 42.00 24.25
CA SER A 56 2.78 41.73 23.13
C SER A 56 3.32 40.43 22.54
N ARG A 57 2.50 39.38 22.56
CA ARG A 57 2.83 38.19 21.78
C ARG A 57 2.93 38.70 20.36
N ALA A 58 4.15 38.70 19.81
CA ALA A 58 4.36 38.84 18.38
C ALA A 58 3.28 37.99 17.69
N PRO A 59 2.60 38.49 16.64
CA PRO A 59 1.63 37.70 15.93
C PRO A 59 2.30 36.37 15.63
N ARG A 60 1.71 35.25 16.10
CA ARG A 60 2.19 33.95 15.64
C ARG A 60 2.10 34.02 14.14
N GLU A 61 3.23 34.04 13.44
CA GLU A 61 3.24 33.93 11.99
C GLU A 61 2.35 32.74 11.66
N ARG A 62 1.19 33.01 11.05
CA ARG A 62 0.28 31.93 10.70
C ARG A 62 1.03 31.11 9.67
N MET A 63 1.39 29.88 10.06
CA MET A 63 1.99 28.93 9.14
C MET A 63 1.10 28.85 7.90
N ARG A 64 1.75 28.95 6.73
CA ARG A 64 1.04 28.91 5.46
C ARG A 64 0.31 27.57 5.33
N ARG A 65 -1.00 27.63 5.10
CA ARG A 65 -1.82 26.42 4.92
C ARG A 65 -1.73 25.93 3.48
N VAL A 66 -1.46 24.63 3.31
CA VAL A 66 -1.26 23.99 2.00
C VAL A 66 -1.99 22.64 1.93
N PHE A 67 -2.25 22.17 0.72
CA PHE A 67 -2.64 20.78 0.44
C PHE A 67 -1.46 20.03 -0.18
N LEU A 68 -1.31 18.76 0.20
CA LEU A 68 -0.23 17.90 -0.26
C LEU A 68 -0.78 16.90 -1.29
N GLY A 69 -0.28 16.96 -2.53
CA GLY A 69 -0.56 15.95 -3.55
C GLY A 69 0.60 14.95 -3.65
N VAL A 70 0.28 13.66 -3.65
CA VAL A 70 1.24 12.56 -3.86
C VAL A 70 0.99 11.95 -5.23
N ASP A 71 2.05 11.70 -5.98
CA ASP A 71 2.06 10.89 -7.21
C ASP A 71 3.10 9.78 -7.06
N CYS A 72 2.64 8.56 -6.79
CA CYS A 72 3.49 7.36 -6.74
C CYS A 72 3.53 6.66 -8.10
N GLY A 73 4.36 7.18 -9.01
CA GLY A 73 4.62 6.58 -10.31
C GLY A 73 5.56 5.38 -10.24
N THR A 74 5.93 4.82 -11.39
CA THR A 74 6.76 3.59 -11.48
C THR A 74 8.23 3.80 -11.15
N GLN A 75 8.79 5.00 -11.27
CA GLN A 75 10.23 5.25 -11.02
C GLN A 75 10.51 6.08 -9.77
N SER A 76 9.51 6.81 -9.27
CA SER A 76 9.69 7.74 -8.17
C SER A 76 8.35 8.16 -7.61
N THR A 77 8.35 8.52 -6.33
CA THR A 77 7.25 9.25 -5.69
C THR A 77 7.54 10.74 -5.74
N LYS A 78 6.53 11.52 -6.15
CA LYS A 78 6.57 12.99 -6.15
C LYS A 78 5.55 13.53 -5.16
N VAL A 79 5.90 14.62 -4.52
CA VAL A 79 5.04 15.37 -3.61
C VAL A 79 4.98 16.82 -4.09
N VAL A 80 3.78 17.38 -4.15
CA VAL A 80 3.55 18.79 -4.49
C VAL A 80 2.77 19.44 -3.36
N LEU A 81 3.25 20.57 -2.85
CA LEU A 81 2.50 21.42 -1.92
C LEU A 81 1.83 22.54 -2.70
N ARG A 82 0.51 22.64 -2.58
CA ARG A 82 -0.28 23.72 -3.16
C ARG A 82 -0.85 24.62 -2.08
N ASP A 83 -0.67 25.91 -2.24
CA ASP A 83 -1.23 26.93 -1.36
C ASP A 83 -2.77 26.81 -1.28
N ALA A 84 -3.32 26.83 -0.07
CA ALA A 84 -4.75 26.60 0.13
C ALA A 84 -5.65 27.74 -0.35
N GLY A 85 -5.14 28.97 -0.47
CA GLY A 85 -5.93 30.13 -0.90
C GLY A 85 -5.84 30.42 -2.40
N THR A 86 -4.63 30.32 -2.95
CA THR A 86 -4.29 30.66 -4.34
C THR A 86 -4.20 29.45 -5.25
N GLY A 87 -3.99 28.25 -4.69
CA GLY A 87 -3.72 27.04 -5.46
C GLY A 87 -2.31 27.01 -6.09
N ALA A 88 -1.45 28.00 -5.87
CA ALA A 88 -0.11 28.00 -6.44
C ALA A 88 0.73 26.83 -5.90
N VAL A 89 1.62 26.27 -6.72
CA VAL A 89 2.62 25.30 -6.25
C VAL A 89 3.68 26.06 -5.47
N VAL A 90 3.92 25.65 -4.22
CA VAL A 90 4.83 26.35 -3.29
C VAL A 90 6.09 25.55 -2.99
N ALA A 91 6.03 24.23 -3.14
CA ALA A 91 7.16 23.34 -3.01
C ALA A 91 6.89 22.02 -3.75
N VAL A 92 7.97 21.37 -4.14
CA VAL A 92 7.97 20.03 -4.75
C VAL A 92 9.07 19.22 -4.09
N GLY A 93 8.81 17.95 -3.83
CA GLY A 93 9.81 16.98 -3.42
C GLY A 93 9.69 15.69 -4.21
N ARG A 94 10.78 14.97 -4.35
CA ARG A 94 10.82 13.71 -5.11
C ARG A 94 11.80 12.74 -4.48
N ALA A 95 11.47 11.45 -4.54
CA ALA A 95 12.42 10.39 -4.24
C ALA A 95 12.24 9.22 -5.20
N PRO A 96 13.35 8.62 -5.69
CA PRO A 96 13.28 7.41 -6.50
C PRO A 96 12.86 6.21 -5.65
N HIS A 97 12.43 5.15 -6.32
CA HIS A 97 12.30 3.82 -5.75
C HIS A 97 12.75 2.78 -6.79
N GLU A 98 13.14 1.61 -6.29
CA GLU A 98 13.74 0.56 -7.11
C GLU A 98 12.70 -0.15 -7.98
N LEU A 99 13.17 -0.93 -8.96
CA LEU A 99 12.35 -1.78 -9.83
C LEU A 99 12.98 -3.18 -9.91
N ILE A 100 12.18 -4.20 -9.64
CA ILE A 100 12.55 -5.59 -9.92
C ILE A 100 12.16 -5.86 -11.37
N GLU A 101 13.16 -6.07 -12.22
CA GLU A 101 12.97 -6.42 -13.62
C GLU A 101 13.71 -7.69 -13.99
N ARG A 102 13.09 -8.48 -14.88
CA ARG A 102 13.66 -9.70 -15.44
C ARG A 102 13.41 -9.73 -16.95
N ASP A 103 14.19 -10.56 -17.65
CA ASP A 103 14.15 -10.70 -19.11
C ASP A 103 12.87 -11.39 -19.63
N ASP A 104 12.09 -12.01 -18.74
CA ASP A 104 10.80 -12.64 -19.04
C ASP A 104 9.62 -11.65 -19.08
N GLY A 105 9.88 -10.36 -18.86
CA GLY A 105 8.86 -9.31 -18.79
C GLY A 105 8.31 -9.04 -17.38
N THR A 106 8.85 -9.68 -16.34
CA THR A 106 8.52 -9.39 -14.94
C THR A 106 8.83 -7.93 -14.62
N ARG A 107 7.88 -7.21 -14.04
CA ARG A 107 8.05 -5.84 -13.53
C ARG A 107 7.35 -5.73 -12.18
N GLU A 108 8.14 -5.62 -11.12
CA GLU A 108 7.64 -5.67 -9.74
C GLU A 108 8.32 -4.65 -8.83
N GLN A 109 7.65 -4.29 -7.74
CA GLN A 109 8.19 -3.39 -6.71
C GLN A 109 7.84 -3.88 -5.33
N ASP A 110 8.76 -3.75 -4.38
CA ASP A 110 8.41 -3.90 -2.97
C ASP A 110 7.55 -2.70 -2.54
N PRO A 111 6.32 -2.91 -2.02
CA PRO A 111 5.48 -1.81 -1.56
C PRO A 111 6.12 -0.96 -0.45
N ALA A 112 7.08 -1.49 0.32
CA ALA A 112 7.84 -0.71 1.30
C ALA A 112 8.67 0.41 0.64
N TRP A 113 9.15 0.21 -0.58
CA TRP A 113 9.91 1.24 -1.31
C TRP A 113 9.06 2.47 -1.63
N TRP A 114 7.75 2.30 -1.88
CA TRP A 114 6.84 3.42 -2.09
C TRP A 114 6.66 4.25 -0.82
N VAL A 115 6.60 3.60 0.34
CA VAL A 115 6.50 4.26 1.65
C VAL A 115 7.77 5.06 1.96
N ASP A 116 8.94 4.45 1.74
CA ASP A 116 10.22 5.12 1.96
C ASP A 116 10.41 6.31 1.01
N ALA A 117 10.06 6.14 -0.27
CA ALA A 117 10.08 7.22 -1.25
C ALA A 117 9.09 8.34 -0.90
N LEU A 118 7.88 8.00 -0.42
CA LEU A 118 6.93 9.01 0.07
C LEU A 118 7.51 9.81 1.24
N ARG A 119 8.08 9.14 2.25
CA ARG A 119 8.73 9.80 3.40
C ARG A 119 9.87 10.71 2.97
N ALA A 120 10.69 10.27 2.01
CA ALA A 120 11.78 11.08 1.48
C ALA A 120 11.28 12.28 0.65
N ALA A 121 10.29 12.08 -0.23
CA ALA A 121 9.71 13.14 -1.04
C ALA A 121 9.00 14.21 -0.19
N VAL A 122 8.30 13.82 0.88
CA VAL A 122 7.71 14.77 1.84
C VAL A 122 8.80 15.57 2.56
N ARG A 123 9.88 14.93 3.00
CA ARG A 123 11.00 15.63 3.65
C ARG A 123 11.68 16.62 2.71
N ASP A 124 11.87 16.26 1.44
CA ASP A 124 12.44 17.16 0.44
C ASP A 124 11.52 18.37 0.16
N ALA A 125 10.20 18.15 0.02
CA ALA A 125 9.23 19.23 -0.17
C ALA A 125 9.15 20.20 1.02
N LEU A 126 9.39 19.71 2.25
CA LEU A 126 9.32 20.49 3.49
C LEU A 126 10.68 21.04 3.95
N ARG A 127 11.72 20.93 3.12
CA ARG A 127 13.10 21.28 3.52
C ARG A 127 13.30 22.76 3.86
N ALA A 128 12.58 23.64 3.17
CA ALA A 128 12.81 25.09 3.22
C ALA A 128 11.88 25.83 4.20
N GLU A 129 10.65 25.34 4.38
CA GLU A 129 9.60 26.01 5.14
C GLU A 129 8.69 24.97 5.81
N ARG A 130 8.11 25.33 6.96
CA ARG A 130 7.06 24.54 7.61
C ARG A 130 5.68 25.03 7.17
N PHE A 131 4.80 24.08 6.85
CA PHE A 131 3.43 24.37 6.43
C PHE A 131 2.39 23.74 7.36
N GLU A 132 1.20 24.33 7.41
CA GLU A 132 0.01 23.68 7.95
C GLU A 132 -0.61 22.81 6.84
N ILE A 133 -0.53 21.48 6.96
CA ILE A 133 -1.11 20.57 5.96
C ILE A 133 -2.62 20.44 6.19
N GLY A 134 -3.41 20.99 5.27
CA GLY A 134 -4.87 20.97 5.32
C GLY A 134 -5.51 19.67 4.83
N GLY A 135 -4.77 18.84 4.11
CA GLY A 135 -5.21 17.57 3.56
C GLY A 135 -4.17 16.96 2.61
N ILE A 136 -4.31 15.66 2.35
CA ILE A 136 -3.43 14.89 1.47
C ILE A 136 -4.29 14.21 0.41
N GLY A 137 -3.92 14.34 -0.86
CA GLY A 137 -4.47 13.56 -1.96
C GLY A 137 -3.41 12.60 -2.50
N VAL A 138 -3.76 11.34 -2.71
CA VAL A 138 -2.84 10.31 -3.20
C VAL A 138 -3.28 9.85 -4.58
N SER A 139 -2.35 9.91 -5.52
CA SER A 139 -2.40 9.26 -6.82
C SER A 139 -1.25 8.27 -6.93
N GLY A 140 -1.39 7.28 -7.79
CA GLY A 140 -0.33 6.34 -8.08
C GLY A 140 -0.59 5.55 -9.35
N GLN A 141 0.40 4.76 -9.72
CA GLN A 141 0.31 3.86 -10.87
C GLN A 141 -0.93 2.94 -10.80
N GLN A 142 -1.59 2.79 -11.95
CA GLN A 142 -2.78 1.95 -12.12
C GLN A 142 -2.42 0.47 -12.33
N HIS A 143 -3.44 -0.39 -12.34
CA HIS A 143 -3.36 -1.81 -12.71
C HIS A 143 -2.46 -2.71 -11.84
N GLY A 144 -1.72 -2.15 -10.88
CA GLY A 144 -0.85 -2.91 -10.00
C GLY A 144 -1.62 -3.97 -9.19
N LEU A 145 -0.92 -4.94 -8.63
CA LEU A 145 -1.49 -5.89 -7.68
C LEU A 145 -0.62 -5.96 -6.43
N VAL A 146 -1.13 -5.41 -5.33
CA VAL A 146 -0.59 -5.60 -3.99
C VAL A 146 -1.37 -6.72 -3.32
N CYS A 147 -0.67 -7.66 -2.72
CA CYS A 147 -1.25 -8.80 -2.00
C CYS A 147 -0.82 -8.75 -0.54
N LEU A 148 -1.79 -8.72 0.38
CA LEU A 148 -1.58 -8.47 1.80
C LEU A 148 -2.03 -9.65 2.66
N ASP A 149 -1.29 -9.94 3.72
CA ASP A 149 -1.68 -10.92 4.74
C ASP A 149 -2.66 -10.34 5.78
N ALA A 150 -2.95 -11.12 6.83
CA ALA A 150 -3.83 -10.73 7.93
C ALA A 150 -3.36 -9.54 8.77
N SER A 151 -2.10 -9.13 8.63
CA SER A 151 -1.51 -7.97 9.31
C SER A 151 -1.29 -6.80 8.35
N ASP A 152 -1.95 -6.81 7.18
CA ASP A 152 -1.78 -5.82 6.11
C ASP A 152 -0.32 -5.69 5.62
N ARG A 153 0.46 -6.77 5.72
CA ARG A 153 1.85 -6.81 5.22
C ARG A 153 1.88 -7.42 3.81
N PRO A 154 2.67 -6.84 2.89
CA PRO A 154 2.90 -7.45 1.58
C PRO A 154 3.38 -8.90 1.69
N VAL A 155 2.71 -9.82 1.00
CA VAL A 155 3.10 -11.24 0.97
C VAL A 155 4.23 -11.52 -0.01
N ARG A 156 4.39 -10.65 -1.01
CA ARG A 156 5.34 -10.65 -2.12
C ARG A 156 5.47 -9.22 -2.70
N PRO A 157 6.48 -8.94 -3.56
CA PRO A 157 6.51 -7.71 -4.35
C PRO A 157 5.22 -7.51 -5.17
N ALA A 158 4.81 -6.28 -5.40
CA ALA A 158 3.63 -5.98 -6.22
C ALA A 158 3.94 -6.11 -7.71
N LYS A 159 3.05 -6.75 -8.49
CA LYS A 159 3.14 -6.78 -9.97
C LYS A 159 2.63 -5.47 -10.56
N LEU A 160 3.44 -4.83 -11.40
CA LEU A 160 3.15 -3.50 -11.96
C LEU A 160 2.39 -3.57 -13.29
N TRP A 161 1.88 -2.43 -13.76
CA TRP A 161 1.11 -2.32 -15.01
C TRP A 161 1.88 -2.73 -16.26
N ASN A 162 3.20 -2.58 -16.26
CA ASN A 162 4.10 -2.93 -17.35
C ASN A 162 4.67 -4.35 -17.24
N ASP A 163 4.14 -5.17 -16.32
CA ASP A 163 4.44 -6.60 -16.24
C ASP A 163 3.69 -7.36 -17.33
N THR A 164 4.41 -8.03 -18.22
CA THR A 164 3.82 -8.74 -19.37
C THR A 164 3.71 -10.25 -19.15
N THR A 165 4.02 -10.76 -17.95
CA THR A 165 4.09 -12.20 -17.68
C THR A 165 2.72 -12.88 -17.64
N THR A 166 1.63 -12.11 -17.62
CA THR A 166 0.26 -12.62 -17.43
C THR A 166 -0.50 -12.88 -18.73
N ALA A 167 0.20 -12.98 -19.87
CA ALA A 167 -0.44 -13.07 -21.18
C ALA A 167 -1.28 -14.36 -21.36
N VAL A 168 -0.84 -15.47 -20.76
CA VAL A 168 -1.57 -16.74 -20.79
C VAL A 168 -2.88 -16.60 -20.00
N GLU A 169 -2.83 -15.99 -18.82
CA GLU A 169 -3.98 -15.79 -17.95
C GLU A 169 -4.98 -14.81 -18.54
N SER A 170 -4.50 -13.73 -19.17
CA SER A 170 -5.32 -12.78 -19.92
C SER A 170 -6.18 -13.48 -20.98
N ALA A 171 -5.57 -14.32 -21.80
CA ALA A 171 -6.27 -15.07 -22.84
C ALA A 171 -7.22 -16.12 -22.25
N ALA A 172 -6.81 -16.82 -21.21
CA ALA A 172 -7.63 -17.82 -20.52
C ALA A 172 -8.87 -17.20 -19.86
N LEU A 173 -8.72 -16.08 -19.16
CA LEU A 173 -9.81 -15.38 -18.51
C LEU A 173 -10.81 -14.85 -19.54
N THR A 174 -10.33 -14.25 -20.64
CA THR A 174 -11.20 -13.81 -21.75
C THR A 174 -12.03 -14.95 -22.32
N ARG A 175 -11.42 -16.12 -22.57
CA ARG A 175 -12.16 -17.31 -23.05
C ARG A 175 -13.19 -17.80 -22.04
N THR A 176 -12.79 -17.88 -20.77
CA THR A 176 -13.67 -18.33 -19.67
C THR A 176 -14.90 -17.43 -19.53
N LEU A 177 -14.74 -16.14 -19.77
CA LEU A 177 -15.81 -15.14 -19.72
C LEU A 177 -16.68 -15.07 -20.97
N GLY A 178 -16.45 -15.93 -21.97
CA GLY A 178 -17.24 -15.99 -23.20
C GLY A 178 -16.77 -15.05 -24.31
N GLY A 179 -15.49 -14.64 -24.28
CA GLY A 179 -14.85 -13.84 -25.32
C GLY A 179 -14.91 -12.32 -25.09
N GLU A 180 -14.17 -11.58 -25.92
CA GLU A 180 -13.93 -10.15 -25.75
C GLU A 180 -15.22 -9.31 -25.65
N LYS A 181 -16.21 -9.59 -26.50
CA LYS A 181 -17.50 -8.88 -26.48
C LYS A 181 -18.17 -8.99 -25.13
N ARG A 182 -18.24 -10.21 -24.57
CA ARG A 182 -18.89 -10.45 -23.28
C ARG A 182 -18.13 -9.79 -22.15
N VAL A 183 -16.81 -9.84 -22.17
CA VAL A 183 -15.96 -9.14 -21.21
C VAL A 183 -16.22 -7.63 -21.23
N LEU A 184 -16.23 -7.00 -22.40
CA LEU A 184 -16.50 -5.56 -22.54
C LEU A 184 -17.92 -5.17 -22.07
N GLU A 185 -18.91 -6.06 -22.21
CA GLU A 185 -20.24 -5.86 -21.62
C GLU A 185 -20.18 -5.88 -20.09
N LEU A 186 -19.39 -6.76 -19.49
CA LEU A 186 -19.30 -6.97 -18.04
C LEU A 186 -18.48 -5.89 -17.31
N THR A 187 -17.40 -5.42 -17.91
CA THR A 187 -16.42 -4.54 -17.24
C THR A 187 -16.17 -3.24 -17.99
N GLY A 188 -16.34 -3.22 -19.31
CA GLY A 188 -15.85 -2.14 -20.17
C GLY A 188 -14.34 -2.17 -20.43
N ASN A 189 -13.62 -3.19 -19.92
CA ASN A 189 -12.17 -3.34 -20.06
C ASN A 189 -11.79 -4.80 -20.35
N LEU A 190 -10.97 -5.03 -21.36
CA LEU A 190 -10.39 -6.35 -21.62
C LEU A 190 -9.30 -6.67 -20.57
N PRO A 191 -9.21 -7.91 -20.06
CA PRO A 191 -8.12 -8.33 -19.19
C PRO A 191 -6.87 -8.57 -20.03
N LEU A 192 -6.14 -7.50 -20.32
CA LEU A 192 -4.90 -7.52 -21.08
C LEU A 192 -3.69 -7.81 -20.18
N PRO A 193 -2.55 -8.28 -20.73
CA PRO A 193 -1.30 -8.34 -19.97
C PRO A 193 -1.03 -7.02 -19.25
N GLY A 194 -0.64 -7.08 -17.98
CA GLY A 194 -0.44 -5.90 -17.15
C GLY A 194 -1.69 -5.40 -16.41
N TYR A 195 -2.89 -5.93 -16.66
CA TYR A 195 -4.09 -5.61 -15.86
C TYR A 195 -4.15 -6.42 -14.55
N THR A 196 -4.93 -5.95 -13.58
CA THR A 196 -5.00 -6.57 -12.24
C THR A 196 -5.61 -7.97 -12.26
N ALA A 197 -6.73 -8.18 -12.96
CA ALA A 197 -7.40 -9.50 -13.01
C ALA A 197 -6.48 -10.64 -13.50
N PRO A 198 -5.75 -10.51 -14.63
CA PRO A 198 -4.77 -11.52 -15.04
C PRO A 198 -3.66 -11.78 -14.03
N LYS A 199 -3.21 -10.78 -13.25
CA LYS A 199 -2.17 -10.97 -12.21
C LYS A 199 -2.68 -11.82 -11.05
N ILE A 200 -3.95 -11.69 -10.70
CA ILE A 200 -4.58 -12.52 -9.66
C ILE A 200 -4.63 -13.98 -10.12
N ALA A 201 -5.07 -14.23 -11.36
CA ALA A 201 -5.04 -15.57 -11.95
C ALA A 201 -3.62 -16.13 -12.05
N TRP A 202 -2.64 -15.28 -12.41
CA TRP A 202 -1.24 -15.67 -12.50
C TRP A 202 -0.71 -16.09 -11.14
N LEU A 203 -1.03 -15.31 -10.10
CA LEU A 203 -0.62 -15.58 -8.72
C LEU A 203 -1.17 -16.92 -8.24
N ALA A 204 -2.44 -17.20 -8.50
CA ALA A 204 -3.07 -18.48 -8.15
C ALA A 204 -2.39 -19.68 -8.83
N ALA A 205 -1.97 -19.52 -10.08
CA ALA A 205 -1.35 -20.60 -10.86
C ALA A 205 0.14 -20.80 -10.56
N HIS A 206 0.90 -19.72 -10.35
CA HIS A 206 2.37 -19.76 -10.29
C HIS A 206 2.92 -19.66 -8.86
N GLU A 207 2.22 -18.99 -7.96
CA GLU A 207 2.63 -18.82 -6.56
C GLU A 207 1.46 -19.17 -5.60
N PRO A 208 0.95 -20.41 -5.63
CA PRO A 208 -0.24 -20.79 -4.87
C PRO A 208 -0.12 -20.57 -3.36
N ASP A 209 1.09 -20.70 -2.80
CA ASP A 209 1.33 -20.41 -1.38
C ASP A 209 1.16 -18.92 -1.04
N ALA A 210 1.62 -18.03 -1.93
CA ALA A 210 1.43 -16.58 -1.79
C ALA A 210 -0.05 -16.21 -1.98
N TYR A 211 -0.72 -16.81 -2.97
CA TYR A 211 -2.16 -16.65 -3.18
C TYR A 211 -2.96 -17.07 -1.93
N ALA A 212 -2.66 -18.23 -1.35
CA ALA A 212 -3.32 -18.74 -0.16
C ALA A 212 -3.11 -17.84 1.07
N ARG A 213 -1.92 -17.26 1.23
CA ARG A 213 -1.61 -16.31 2.31
C ARG A 213 -2.26 -14.93 2.13
N THR A 214 -2.72 -14.61 0.93
CA THR A 214 -3.31 -13.30 0.61
C THR A 214 -4.73 -13.21 1.17
N LEU A 215 -4.96 -12.30 2.09
CA LEU A 215 -6.29 -11.98 2.61
C LEU A 215 -6.91 -10.75 1.98
N ARG A 216 -6.08 -9.77 1.61
CA ARG A 216 -6.52 -8.53 0.97
C ARG A 216 -5.70 -8.24 -0.28
N MET A 217 -6.34 -7.69 -1.30
CA MET A 217 -5.72 -7.27 -2.55
C MET A 217 -6.14 -5.85 -2.87
N CYS A 218 -5.18 -5.02 -3.27
CA CYS A 218 -5.47 -3.63 -3.62
C CYS A 218 -4.47 -3.07 -4.64
N LEU A 219 -4.75 -1.85 -5.10
CA LEU A 219 -3.89 -1.12 -6.01
C LEU A 219 -2.77 -0.38 -5.25
N PRO A 220 -1.71 0.07 -5.94
CA PRO A 220 -0.58 0.75 -5.29
C PRO A 220 -0.96 2.01 -4.48
N HIS A 221 -1.87 2.85 -4.97
CA HIS A 221 -2.34 4.02 -4.22
C HIS A 221 -3.24 3.63 -3.03
N ASP A 222 -4.05 2.57 -3.16
CA ASP A 222 -4.86 2.04 -2.05
C ASP A 222 -3.96 1.57 -0.90
N TYR A 223 -2.83 0.91 -1.22
CA TYR A 223 -1.84 0.51 -0.22
C TYR A 223 -1.21 1.71 0.50
N LEU A 224 -0.88 2.79 -0.23
CA LEU A 224 -0.38 4.01 0.40
C LEU A 224 -1.44 4.67 1.30
N ASN A 225 -2.71 4.69 0.88
CA ASN A 225 -3.81 5.17 1.71
C ASN A 225 -3.95 4.31 2.98
N LEU A 226 -3.98 2.99 2.84
CA LEU A 226 -4.02 2.06 3.97
C LEU A 226 -2.85 2.28 4.94
N TRP A 227 -1.64 2.48 4.42
CA TRP A 227 -0.47 2.75 5.25
C TRP A 227 -0.57 4.10 5.98
N LEU A 228 -1.10 5.12 5.31
CA LEU A 228 -1.27 6.47 5.87
C LEU A 228 -2.35 6.49 6.95
N THR A 229 -3.51 5.88 6.70
CA THR A 229 -4.72 6.10 7.50
C THR A 229 -5.23 4.87 8.23
N GLY A 230 -4.76 3.67 7.88
CA GLY A 230 -5.33 2.40 8.33
C GLY A 230 -6.60 1.98 7.59
N GLU A 231 -7.05 2.75 6.59
CA GLU A 231 -8.34 2.55 5.92
C GLU A 231 -8.16 1.80 4.59
N PHE A 232 -8.83 0.66 4.46
CA PHE A 232 -8.76 -0.21 3.29
C PHE A 232 -9.92 0.10 2.34
N VAL A 233 -9.75 1.10 1.47
CA VAL A 233 -10.77 1.56 0.51
C VAL A 233 -10.13 1.87 -0.84
N THR A 234 -10.95 1.89 -1.88
CA THR A 234 -10.56 2.34 -3.23
C THR A 234 -11.64 3.25 -3.80
N GLU A 235 -11.38 3.93 -4.92
CA GLU A 235 -12.37 4.74 -5.62
C GLU A 235 -12.63 4.20 -7.04
N SER A 236 -13.71 4.66 -7.68
CA SER A 236 -14.19 4.06 -8.94
C SER A 236 -13.22 4.23 -10.12
N GLY A 237 -12.49 5.35 -10.20
CA GLY A 237 -11.51 5.62 -11.25
C GLY A 237 -10.34 4.63 -11.19
N ASP A 238 -9.80 4.44 -9.99
CA ASP A 238 -8.76 3.49 -9.67
C ASP A 238 -9.22 2.03 -9.95
N ALA A 239 -10.37 1.65 -9.41
CA ALA A 239 -10.94 0.32 -9.62
C ALA A 239 -11.27 0.04 -11.10
N SER A 240 -11.54 1.07 -11.92
CA SER A 240 -11.92 0.90 -13.33
C SER A 240 -10.87 0.14 -14.15
N GLY A 241 -9.59 0.31 -13.83
CA GLY A 241 -8.47 -0.33 -14.53
C GLY A 241 -8.22 -1.78 -14.14
N THR A 242 -9.00 -2.37 -13.24
CA THR A 242 -8.69 -3.70 -12.69
C THR A 242 -9.07 -4.87 -13.60
N ALA A 243 -9.90 -4.63 -14.62
CA ALA A 243 -10.57 -5.64 -15.45
C ALA A 243 -11.47 -6.64 -14.67
N TYR A 244 -11.84 -6.34 -13.43
CA TYR A 244 -12.93 -7.02 -12.69
C TYR A 244 -14.00 -6.04 -12.17
N PHE A 245 -13.90 -4.77 -12.53
CA PHE A 245 -14.86 -3.72 -12.17
C PHE A 245 -15.79 -3.39 -13.35
N ASP A 246 -17.10 -3.37 -13.10
CA ASP A 246 -18.11 -2.85 -14.02
C ASP A 246 -18.06 -1.33 -14.01
N VAL A 247 -17.39 -0.75 -15.02
CA VAL A 247 -17.21 0.71 -15.12
C VAL A 247 -18.53 1.46 -15.25
N ARG A 248 -19.51 0.91 -15.99
CA ARG A 248 -20.82 1.56 -16.17
C ARG A 248 -21.62 1.49 -14.88
N GLY A 249 -21.58 0.33 -14.23
CA GLY A 249 -22.30 0.06 -13.00
C GLY A 249 -21.63 0.54 -11.71
N ARG A 250 -20.39 1.01 -11.80
CA ARG A 250 -19.53 1.46 -10.70
C ARG A 250 -19.46 0.48 -9.52
N ARG A 251 -19.33 -0.82 -9.82
CA ARG A 251 -19.26 -1.90 -8.83
C ARG A 251 -18.38 -3.04 -9.32
N TYR A 252 -17.93 -3.89 -8.40
CA TYR A 252 -17.25 -5.12 -8.80
C TYR A 252 -18.18 -6.06 -9.58
N SER A 253 -17.63 -6.70 -10.61
CA SER A 253 -18.35 -7.67 -11.43
C SER A 253 -18.21 -9.06 -10.81
N ASN A 254 -19.24 -9.50 -10.08
CA ASN A 254 -19.26 -10.83 -9.44
C ASN A 254 -19.02 -11.98 -10.44
N VAL A 255 -19.44 -11.81 -11.70
CA VAL A 255 -19.20 -12.79 -12.77
C VAL A 255 -17.71 -12.92 -13.07
N VAL A 256 -16.99 -11.80 -13.15
CA VAL A 256 -15.54 -11.81 -13.42
C VAL A 256 -14.77 -12.30 -12.21
N LEU A 257 -15.16 -11.87 -11.01
CA LEU A 257 -14.56 -12.34 -9.77
C LEU A 257 -14.69 -13.86 -9.60
N ALA A 258 -15.89 -14.41 -9.82
CA ALA A 258 -16.11 -15.85 -9.76
C ALA A 258 -15.35 -16.63 -10.86
N ALA A 259 -15.13 -16.04 -12.03
CA ALA A 259 -14.31 -16.64 -13.08
C ALA A 259 -12.82 -16.71 -12.72
N MET A 260 -12.33 -15.85 -11.81
CA MET A 260 -10.96 -15.92 -11.28
C MET A 260 -10.86 -16.95 -10.14
N ASP A 261 -11.77 -16.91 -9.17
CA ASP A 261 -11.90 -17.89 -8.08
C ASP A 261 -13.31 -17.79 -7.48
N ASP A 262 -14.12 -18.84 -7.62
CA ASP A 262 -15.50 -18.90 -7.12
C ASP A 262 -15.60 -19.25 -5.62
N ARG A 263 -14.48 -19.64 -5.00
CA ARG A 263 -14.40 -19.99 -3.57
C ARG A 263 -13.88 -18.84 -2.72
N ARG A 264 -13.23 -17.85 -3.33
CA ARG A 264 -12.70 -16.69 -2.63
C ARG A 264 -13.81 -15.73 -2.23
N ASP A 265 -13.77 -15.32 -0.96
CA ASP A 265 -14.61 -14.22 -0.47
C ASP A 265 -14.04 -12.87 -0.96
N TRP A 266 -14.51 -12.44 -2.12
CA TRP A 266 -14.10 -11.18 -2.73
C TRP A 266 -14.56 -9.95 -1.97
N THR A 267 -15.62 -10.05 -1.15
CA THR A 267 -16.10 -8.92 -0.34
C THR A 267 -15.14 -8.57 0.79
N ARG A 268 -14.36 -9.54 1.26
CA ARG A 268 -13.29 -9.34 2.25
C ARG A 268 -11.93 -9.13 1.60
N THR A 269 -11.73 -9.66 0.41
CA THR A 269 -10.45 -9.57 -0.32
C THR A 269 -10.26 -8.21 -0.95
N LEU A 270 -11.30 -7.60 -1.53
CA LEU A 270 -11.20 -6.32 -2.23
C LEU A 270 -11.65 -5.15 -1.35
N PRO A 271 -11.08 -3.96 -1.54
CA PRO A 271 -11.47 -2.78 -0.78
C PRO A 271 -12.91 -2.34 -1.12
N PRO A 272 -13.70 -1.84 -0.17
CA PRO A 272 -14.94 -1.15 -0.50
C PRO A 272 -14.68 0.09 -1.37
N VAL A 273 -15.58 0.33 -2.32
CA VAL A 273 -15.50 1.46 -3.25
C VAL A 273 -16.16 2.67 -2.62
N VAL A 274 -15.42 3.78 -2.53
CA VAL A 274 -15.90 5.08 -2.04
C VAL A 274 -15.98 6.11 -3.17
N ALA A 275 -16.62 7.24 -2.92
CA ALA A 275 -16.62 8.35 -3.89
C ALA A 275 -15.24 9.03 -3.92
N SER A 276 -14.78 9.43 -5.11
CA SER A 276 -13.41 9.92 -5.36
C SER A 276 -13.01 11.17 -4.55
N LEU A 277 -13.97 11.95 -4.07
CA LEU A 277 -13.73 13.15 -3.24
C LEU A 277 -13.98 12.92 -1.75
N SER A 278 -14.22 11.68 -1.34
CA SER A 278 -14.44 11.34 0.08
C SER A 278 -13.15 11.49 0.87
N VAL A 279 -13.26 11.99 2.10
CA VAL A 279 -12.16 11.89 3.06
C VAL A 279 -12.10 10.45 3.54
N VAL A 280 -11.06 9.73 3.14
CA VAL A 280 -10.93 8.29 3.43
C VAL A 280 -10.36 8.00 4.81
N GLY A 281 -9.71 8.96 5.47
CA GLY A 281 -9.14 8.76 6.81
C GLY A 281 -8.41 10.00 7.35
N ARG A 282 -7.68 9.81 8.45
CA ARG A 282 -6.87 10.85 9.12
C ARG A 282 -5.51 10.27 9.54
N LEU A 283 -4.48 11.13 9.57
CA LEU A 283 -3.13 10.81 10.08
C LEU A 283 -3.04 11.00 11.59
#